data_AF-A0A327SX69-F1
#
_entry.id   AF-A0A327SX69-F1
#
_cell.length_a   1.000
_cell.length_b   1.000
_cell.length_c   1.000
_cell.angle_alpha   90.00
_cell.angle_beta   90.00
_cell.angle_gamma   90.00
#
_symmetry.space_group_name_H-M   'P 1'
#
loop_
_entity.id
_entity.type
_entity.pdbx_description
1 polymer ?
#
loop_
_entity_poly.entity_id
_entity_poly.type
_entity_poly.pdbx_seq_one_letter_code
_entity_poly.pdbx_strand_id
1 'polypeptide(L)'
;MNRLVQSRVARLAACTATVLLTAAAGSGLAFADGMGDKGGKNTGFGPGPVGERTIQPLKNQCATGEPQDLCRNIGVTDGWYEGKDVKFLYTQNFFCDTAVTSGASNGCEVGEKFKNLPPGTASEQFVDPLFIPVPLFSPAPPVQCPTGPCIDHPDNIDLSRLAGALGKPADQLKDVPLPGHDHIIADRNMDRPEWWPVYVVGVTNPESFKEIEKGKDLATLKRLAADPNSGVTAPIPTNVFLWFQTLAGTDASHPVMPIGPIAAGAGSTQGVQHAGLIAGGASALAAAAGTLVWSRRRRSTSAASRAAATATAEN
;
A
#
# COMPACT_ATOMS: atom_id res chain seq x y z
N MET A 1 71.88 36.90 -21.08
CA MET A 1 71.15 37.64 -22.13
C MET A 1 70.30 36.60 -22.84
N ASN A 2 68.97 36.48 -22.77
CA ASN A 2 67.89 37.44 -22.52
C ASN A 2 66.86 36.87 -21.54
N ARG A 3 66.59 37.65 -20.50
CA ARG A 3 65.27 37.71 -19.85
C ARG A 3 64.50 38.87 -20.51
N LEU A 4 63.18 38.83 -20.33
CA LEU A 4 62.23 39.94 -20.44
C LEU A 4 61.73 40.25 -21.86
N VAL A 5 60.49 39.83 -22.14
CA VAL A 5 59.28 40.67 -22.32
C VAL A 5 58.14 39.64 -22.48
N GLN A 6 57.43 39.32 -21.39
CA GLN A 6 56.12 39.89 -21.04
C GLN A 6 54.98 39.48 -21.97
N SER A 7 54.15 38.57 -21.45
CA SER A 7 52.68 38.52 -21.57
C SER A 7 52.26 37.22 -20.87
N ARG A 8 52.00 37.12 -19.55
CA ARG A 8 50.98 37.77 -18.69
C ARG A 8 49.54 37.66 -19.20
N VAL A 9 48.95 36.47 -19.08
CA VAL A 9 47.58 36.23 -18.56
C VAL A 9 47.64 34.81 -17.96
N ALA A 10 47.72 34.62 -16.62
CA ALA A 10 46.57 34.45 -15.70
C ALA A 10 45.65 33.30 -16.16
N ARG A 11 45.22 32.30 -15.38
CA ARG A 11 45.09 32.07 -13.94
C ARG A 11 44.73 30.58 -13.77
N LEU A 12 44.86 30.10 -12.54
CA LEU A 12 44.26 28.89 -11.96
C LEU A 12 43.09 28.27 -12.77
N ALA A 13 43.20 26.97 -13.04
CA ALA A 13 42.05 26.10 -13.20
C ALA A 13 42.16 24.95 -12.18
N ALA A 14 42.03 25.31 -10.91
CA ALA A 14 41.43 24.44 -9.92
C ALA A 14 39.92 24.69 -10.02
N CYS A 15 39.22 23.85 -10.77
CA CYS A 15 37.76 23.85 -10.83
C CYS A 15 37.28 22.44 -10.51
N THR A 16 36.85 22.29 -9.26
CA THR A 16 35.56 21.70 -8.88
C THR A 16 35.12 20.51 -9.74
N ALA A 17 35.23 19.31 -9.15
CA ALA A 17 34.41 18.17 -9.55
C ALA A 17 32.94 18.52 -9.31
N THR A 18 32.31 19.12 -10.32
CA THR A 18 30.86 19.26 -10.39
C THR A 18 30.30 17.85 -10.56
N VAL A 19 29.77 17.28 -9.47
CA VAL A 19 28.91 16.10 -9.54
C VAL A 19 27.65 16.54 -10.29
N LEU A 20 27.65 16.33 -11.61
CA LEU A 20 26.47 16.38 -12.43
C LEU A 20 25.63 15.15 -12.10
N LEU A 21 24.77 15.25 -11.09
CA LEU A 21 23.55 14.43 -11.01
C LEU A 21 22.66 14.87 -12.18
N THR A 22 22.98 14.38 -13.38
CA THR A 22 22.07 14.47 -14.51
C THR A 22 20.99 13.44 -14.28
N ALA A 23 19.81 13.94 -13.95
CA ALA A 23 18.59 13.20 -13.72
C ALA A 23 18.35 12.18 -14.83
N ALA A 24 18.54 10.90 -14.52
CA ALA A 24 17.81 9.82 -15.16
C ALA A 24 16.38 9.80 -14.57
N ALA A 25 15.59 10.82 -14.92
CA ALA A 25 14.15 10.86 -14.69
C ALA A 25 13.50 11.63 -15.84
N GLY A 26 13.72 11.15 -17.06
CA GLY A 26 12.93 11.51 -18.22
C GLY A 26 11.56 10.83 -18.13
N SER A 27 10.76 11.23 -17.14
CA SER A 27 9.34 10.97 -17.01
C SER A 27 8.85 11.97 -15.98
N GLY A 28 8.28 13.09 -16.45
CA GLY A 28 7.64 14.06 -15.58
C GLY A 28 6.50 13.38 -14.84
N LEU A 29 6.77 12.91 -13.63
CA LEU A 29 5.74 12.71 -12.63
C LEU A 29 5.31 14.12 -12.22
N ALA A 30 4.31 14.64 -12.93
CA ALA A 30 3.46 15.65 -12.35
C ALA A 30 3.09 15.16 -10.95
N PHE A 31 3.40 15.94 -9.92
CA PHE A 31 2.85 15.72 -8.59
C PHE A 31 1.35 15.45 -8.79
N ALA A 32 0.87 14.29 -8.36
CA ALA A 32 -0.54 13.95 -8.41
C ALA A 32 -1.26 14.87 -7.40
N ASP A 33 -1.46 16.14 -7.74
CA ASP A 33 -2.22 17.12 -6.97
C ASP A 33 -3.74 16.90 -7.16
N GLY A 34 -4.17 15.66 -7.38
CA GLY A 34 -5.53 15.32 -7.82
C GLY A 34 -6.12 14.03 -7.26
N MET A 35 -5.62 13.51 -6.14
CA MET A 35 -6.21 12.35 -5.45
C MET A 35 -6.58 12.81 -4.04
N GLY A 36 -7.87 12.88 -3.80
CA GLY A 36 -8.48 13.57 -2.66
C GLY A 36 -9.85 14.09 -3.10
N ASP A 37 -10.77 13.15 -3.40
CA ASP A 37 -12.13 13.50 -3.79
C ASP A 37 -12.83 14.19 -2.61
N LYS A 38 -13.04 15.50 -2.73
CA LYS A 38 -13.93 16.27 -1.84
C LYS A 38 -15.41 15.84 -1.95
N GLY A 39 -15.70 14.85 -2.79
CA GLY A 39 -17.01 14.38 -3.17
C GLY A 39 -17.54 13.14 -2.45
N GLY A 40 -17.02 12.74 -1.28
CA GLY A 40 -17.76 11.91 -0.30
C GLY A 40 -18.44 10.63 -0.81
N LYS A 41 -17.96 10.01 -1.88
CA LYS A 41 -18.55 8.79 -2.49
C LYS A 41 -17.57 7.63 -2.52
N ASN A 42 -16.86 7.40 -1.41
CA ASN A 42 -16.03 6.21 -1.22
C ASN A 42 -16.92 4.98 -0.91
N THR A 43 -17.44 4.36 -1.97
CA THR A 43 -18.11 3.04 -1.96
C THR A 43 -17.12 1.87 -2.12
N GLY A 44 -15.81 2.14 -2.06
CA GLY A 44 -14.75 1.19 -2.42
C GLY A 44 -14.42 0.09 -1.40
N PHE A 45 -14.90 0.17 -0.15
CA PHE A 45 -14.67 -0.89 0.85
C PHE A 45 -15.86 -0.99 1.82
N GLY A 46 -16.65 -2.06 1.68
CA GLY A 46 -17.63 -2.51 2.69
C GLY A 46 -18.74 -1.50 3.06
N PRO A 47 -19.70 -1.90 3.93
CA PRO A 47 -20.68 -0.96 4.46
C PRO A 47 -19.97 0.17 5.21
N GLY A 48 -20.37 1.42 4.95
CA GLY A 48 -19.81 2.60 5.62
C GLY A 48 -19.94 2.52 7.15
N PRO A 49 -19.11 3.25 7.91
CA PRO A 49 -19.13 3.23 9.37
C PRO A 49 -20.30 4.07 9.88
N VAL A 50 -21.53 3.60 9.66
CA VAL A 50 -22.70 4.11 10.39
C VAL A 50 -22.80 3.35 11.71
N GLY A 51 -21.85 3.64 12.60
CA GLY A 51 -21.85 3.14 13.96
C GLY A 51 -20.69 3.72 14.74
N GLU A 52 -20.92 4.12 15.99
CA GLU A 52 -19.95 4.64 16.97
C GLU A 52 -18.86 3.62 17.38
N ARG A 53 -18.60 2.62 16.54
CA ARG A 53 -17.64 1.55 16.81
C ARG A 53 -16.50 1.67 15.82
N THR A 54 -15.41 2.25 16.28
CA THR A 54 -14.07 1.91 15.80
C THR A 54 -14.01 0.38 15.82
N ILE A 55 -13.92 -0.26 14.65
CA ILE A 55 -13.64 -1.70 14.62
C ILE A 55 -12.24 -1.84 15.18
N GLN A 56 -12.13 -2.31 16.43
CA GLN A 56 -10.86 -2.73 16.98
C GLN A 56 -10.50 -4.07 16.35
N PRO A 57 -9.51 -4.11 15.43
CA PRO A 57 -9.08 -5.35 14.78
C PRO A 57 -8.53 -6.36 15.82
N LEU A 58 -8.11 -5.85 16.98
CA LEU A 58 -7.62 -6.58 18.14
C LEU A 58 -8.60 -7.58 18.77
N LYS A 59 -9.89 -7.57 18.38
CA LYS A 59 -10.92 -8.46 18.98
C LYS A 59 -11.53 -9.48 18.03
N ASN A 60 -11.30 -9.39 16.72
CA ASN A 60 -11.93 -10.29 15.78
C ASN A 60 -10.93 -11.32 15.27
N GLN A 61 -11.30 -12.61 15.36
CA GLN A 61 -10.68 -13.64 14.53
C GLN A 61 -10.77 -13.19 13.08
N CYS A 62 -9.68 -13.38 12.33
CA CYS A 62 -9.54 -12.92 10.94
C CYS A 62 -10.80 -13.26 10.15
N ALA A 63 -11.47 -12.24 9.61
CA ALA A 63 -12.73 -12.42 8.89
C ALA A 63 -12.57 -13.19 7.57
N THR A 64 -11.32 -13.43 7.14
CA THR A 64 -10.95 -14.01 5.84
C THR A 64 -10.58 -15.50 5.88
N GLY A 65 -10.58 -16.15 7.06
CA GLY A 65 -10.22 -17.58 7.17
C GLY A 65 -8.72 -17.88 7.05
N GLU A 66 -7.87 -16.85 7.08
CA GLU A 66 -6.41 -16.99 7.07
C GLU A 66 -5.87 -17.60 8.39
N PRO A 67 -4.74 -18.33 8.34
CA PRO A 67 -4.03 -18.82 9.53
C PRO A 67 -3.75 -17.71 10.56
N GLN A 68 -4.00 -17.99 11.84
CA GLN A 68 -3.91 -17.01 12.93
C GLN A 68 -2.52 -16.40 13.11
N ASP A 69 -1.47 -17.12 12.71
CA ASP A 69 -0.08 -16.68 12.72
C ASP A 69 0.23 -15.59 11.68
N LEU A 70 -0.57 -15.46 10.63
CA LEU A 70 -0.52 -14.33 9.68
C LEU A 70 -1.27 -13.10 10.20
N CYS A 71 -2.18 -13.26 11.15
CA CYS A 71 -2.97 -12.18 11.76
C CYS A 71 -2.32 -11.60 13.03
N ARG A 72 -1.08 -11.99 13.35
CA ARG A 72 -0.35 -11.53 14.54
C ARG A 72 0.35 -10.18 14.36
N ASN A 73 0.36 -9.62 13.16
CA ASN A 73 0.97 -8.32 12.94
C ASN A 73 -0.04 -7.22 13.21
N ILE A 74 -0.31 -7.02 14.51
CA ILE A 74 -0.93 -5.79 14.97
C ILE A 74 0.15 -5.01 15.70
N GLY A 75 0.46 -3.85 15.15
CA GLY A 75 1.38 -2.93 15.81
C GLY A 75 1.11 -1.52 15.34
N VAL A 76 1.88 -0.60 15.91
CA VAL A 76 1.77 0.81 15.60
C VAL A 76 3.12 1.38 15.24
N THR A 77 3.13 2.27 14.25
CA THR A 77 4.24 3.22 14.04
C THR A 77 3.73 4.63 14.29
N ASP A 78 4.69 5.52 14.48
CA ASP A 78 4.46 6.95 14.29
C ASP A 78 4.33 7.29 12.79
N GLY A 79 3.75 8.45 12.53
CA GLY A 79 3.59 9.04 11.22
C GLY A 79 3.26 10.53 11.34
N TRP A 80 3.26 11.23 10.21
CA TRP A 80 2.97 12.66 10.17
C TRP A 80 1.82 13.01 9.23
N TYR A 81 0.97 13.92 9.69
CA TYR A 81 -0.13 14.49 8.92
C TYR A 81 -0.39 15.94 9.36
N GLU A 82 -0.41 16.87 8.41
CA GLU A 82 -0.72 18.29 8.63
C GLU A 82 0.02 18.94 9.81
N GLY A 83 1.32 18.65 9.95
CA GLY A 83 2.16 19.25 10.99
C GLY A 83 2.05 18.57 12.35
N LYS A 84 1.35 17.44 12.44
CA LYS A 84 1.11 16.70 13.68
C LYS A 84 1.65 15.28 13.61
N ASP A 85 1.99 14.75 14.77
CA ASP A 85 2.19 13.32 14.95
C ASP A 85 0.84 12.61 14.89
N VAL A 86 0.81 11.47 14.21
CA VAL A 86 -0.30 10.53 14.17
C VAL A 86 0.24 9.12 14.41
N LYS A 87 -0.65 8.17 14.71
CA LYS A 87 -0.27 6.75 14.82
C LYS A 87 -0.88 5.98 13.66
N PHE A 88 -0.13 5.04 13.11
CA PHE A 88 -0.61 4.11 12.09
C PHE A 88 -0.81 2.76 12.74
N LEU A 89 -2.03 2.24 12.68
CA LEU A 89 -2.35 0.91 13.18
C LEU A 89 -2.32 -0.07 12.01
N TYR A 90 -1.31 -0.93 12.02
CA TYR A 90 -1.15 -1.99 11.05
C TYR A 90 -1.92 -3.22 11.51
N THR A 91 -2.56 -3.88 10.55
CA THR A 91 -3.46 -5.02 10.79
C THR A 91 -3.38 -6.09 9.71
N GLN A 92 -2.59 -5.83 8.68
CA GLN A 92 -2.28 -6.74 7.59
C GLN A 92 -0.84 -6.45 7.15
N ASN A 93 -0.19 -7.48 6.64
CA ASN A 93 1.16 -7.37 6.13
C ASN A 93 1.21 -6.50 4.86
N PHE A 94 2.40 -6.03 4.50
CA PHE A 94 2.62 -5.30 3.24
C PHE A 94 2.25 -6.15 2.01
N PHE A 95 2.03 -5.46 0.89
CA PHE A 95 1.85 -6.07 -0.42
C PHE A 95 2.89 -5.51 -1.40
N CYS A 96 3.49 -6.39 -2.20
CA CYS A 96 4.38 -6.00 -3.29
C CYS A 96 3.84 -6.57 -4.61
N ASP A 97 3.63 -5.71 -5.60
CA ASP A 97 3.12 -6.14 -6.90
C ASP A 97 4.19 -6.93 -7.66
N THR A 98 3.96 -8.23 -7.75
CA THR A 98 4.85 -9.21 -8.41
C THR A 98 4.92 -9.07 -9.93
N ALA A 99 4.07 -8.25 -10.56
CA ALA A 99 4.22 -7.90 -11.98
C ALA A 99 5.34 -6.88 -12.24
N VAL A 100 5.87 -6.27 -11.18
CA VAL A 100 7.11 -5.50 -11.22
C VAL A 100 8.27 -6.42 -10.85
N THR A 101 9.30 -6.45 -11.70
CA THR A 101 10.49 -7.27 -11.43
C THR A 101 11.33 -6.64 -10.33
N SER A 102 11.62 -7.43 -9.32
CA SER A 102 12.49 -7.11 -8.18
C SER A 102 13.57 -8.18 -8.04
N GLY A 103 14.76 -7.77 -7.61
CA GLY A 103 15.87 -8.61 -7.17
C GLY A 103 15.80 -9.04 -5.71
N ALA A 104 14.88 -8.48 -4.92
CA ALA A 104 14.73 -8.81 -3.50
C ALA A 104 13.92 -10.10 -3.33
N SER A 105 14.25 -10.89 -2.31
CA SER A 105 13.59 -12.18 -2.07
C SER A 105 12.08 -12.10 -1.82
N ASN A 106 11.58 -10.93 -1.39
CA ASN A 106 10.17 -10.67 -1.12
C ASN A 106 9.42 -10.03 -2.32
N GLY A 107 10.12 -9.74 -3.42
CA GLY A 107 9.54 -9.12 -4.61
C GLY A 107 9.31 -7.62 -4.51
N CYS A 108 9.72 -6.95 -3.43
CA CYS A 108 9.54 -5.51 -3.22
C CYS A 108 10.68 -4.70 -3.83
N GLU A 109 10.39 -3.56 -4.44
CA GLU A 109 11.40 -2.72 -5.08
C GLU A 109 11.04 -1.23 -5.10
N VAL A 110 12.07 -0.41 -5.29
CA VAL A 110 11.96 1.04 -5.47
C VAL A 110 12.49 1.43 -6.84
N GLY A 111 11.65 2.08 -7.64
CA GLY A 111 12.04 2.67 -8.92
C GLY A 111 11.08 2.39 -10.06
N GLU A 112 10.14 1.45 -9.95
CA GLU A 112 9.06 1.23 -10.90
C GLU A 112 7.70 1.31 -10.19
N LYS A 113 6.70 1.89 -10.86
CA LYS A 113 5.33 1.94 -10.33
C LYS A 113 4.69 0.56 -10.44
N PHE A 114 3.91 0.18 -9.42
CA PHE A 114 3.02 -0.98 -9.48
C PHE A 114 2.15 -0.99 -10.76
N LYS A 115 1.82 -2.19 -11.24
CA LYS A 115 0.93 -2.48 -12.36
C LYS A 115 -0.41 -3.05 -11.88
N ASN A 116 -0.39 -3.76 -10.75
CA ASN A 116 -1.58 -4.30 -10.10
C ASN A 116 -1.77 -3.68 -8.71
N LEU A 117 -3.02 -3.51 -8.33
CA LEU A 117 -3.40 -3.12 -6.98
C LEU A 117 -3.43 -4.34 -6.05
N PRO A 118 -3.29 -4.12 -4.73
CA PRO A 118 -3.50 -5.17 -3.75
C PRO A 118 -4.91 -5.79 -3.85
N PRO A 119 -5.09 -7.06 -3.44
CA PRO A 119 -6.40 -7.69 -3.38
C PRO A 119 -7.41 -6.86 -2.57
N GLY A 120 -8.63 -6.76 -3.09
CA GLY A 120 -9.71 -5.99 -2.46
C GLY A 120 -9.78 -4.51 -2.86
N THR A 121 -8.76 -3.97 -3.54
CA THR A 121 -8.75 -2.58 -4.02
C THR A 121 -9.32 -2.50 -5.44
N ALA A 122 -10.42 -1.76 -5.61
CA ALA A 122 -11.13 -1.68 -6.89
C ALA A 122 -10.43 -0.83 -7.96
N SER A 123 -9.73 0.24 -7.58
CA SER A 123 -8.97 1.13 -8.48
C SER A 123 -8.04 2.06 -7.71
N GLU A 124 -7.09 2.70 -8.41
CA GLU A 124 -6.10 3.63 -7.83
C GLU A 124 -6.74 4.87 -7.18
N GLN A 125 -7.98 5.21 -7.50
CA GLN A 125 -8.67 6.37 -6.90
C GLN A 125 -9.13 6.10 -5.45
N PHE A 126 -9.05 4.86 -4.98
CA PHE A 126 -9.46 4.42 -3.65
C PHE A 126 -8.27 4.14 -2.73
N VAL A 127 -7.09 4.63 -3.10
CA VAL A 127 -5.88 4.53 -2.30
C VAL A 127 -5.23 5.89 -2.19
N ASP A 128 -4.85 6.26 -0.97
CA ASP A 128 -4.15 7.50 -0.69
C ASP A 128 -2.63 7.27 -0.59
N PRO A 129 -1.78 8.18 -1.12
CA PRO A 129 -0.33 7.97 -1.15
C PRO A 129 0.32 8.12 0.22
N LEU A 130 1.28 7.23 0.49
CA LEU A 130 2.23 7.34 1.60
C LEU A 130 3.59 7.79 1.07
N PHE A 131 4.11 8.89 1.61
CA PHE A 131 5.45 9.37 1.30
C PHE A 131 6.42 8.98 2.40
N ILE A 132 7.57 8.45 2.00
CA ILE A 132 8.58 7.89 2.90
C ILE A 132 9.90 8.66 2.73
N PRO A 133 10.16 9.70 3.53
CA PRO A 133 11.47 10.34 3.59
C PRO A 133 12.54 9.39 4.13
N VAL A 134 13.62 9.20 3.37
CA VAL A 134 14.75 8.34 3.72
C VAL A 134 16.01 9.21 3.88
N PRO A 135 16.62 9.32 5.08
CA PRO A 135 17.89 10.02 5.25
C PRO A 135 19.03 9.22 4.62
N LEU A 136 19.56 9.72 3.50
CA LEU A 136 20.68 9.15 2.73
C LEU A 136 22.00 9.84 3.06
N PHE A 137 22.24 10.10 4.34
CA PHE A 137 23.46 10.72 4.85
C PHE A 137 23.90 10.07 6.17
N SER A 138 25.13 10.34 6.60
CA SER A 138 25.69 9.78 7.83
C SER A 138 26.29 10.86 8.74
N PRO A 139 26.02 10.84 10.05
CA PRO A 139 25.06 9.95 10.71
C PRO A 139 23.60 10.32 10.37
N ALA A 140 22.76 9.31 10.15
CA ALA A 140 21.31 9.52 10.01
C ALA A 140 20.69 9.78 11.40
N PRO A 141 19.67 10.65 11.51
CA PRO A 141 18.94 10.85 12.75
C PRO A 141 18.08 9.61 13.09
N PRO A 142 17.57 9.49 14.33
CA PRO A 142 16.49 8.55 14.64
C PRO A 142 15.26 8.84 13.77
N VAL A 143 14.60 7.78 13.33
CA VAL A 143 13.44 7.81 12.43
C VAL A 143 12.33 6.90 12.98
N GLN A 144 11.11 7.06 12.48
CA GLN A 144 9.93 6.30 12.92
C GLN A 144 10.08 4.79 12.69
N CYS A 145 10.60 4.39 11.53
CA CYS A 145 11.02 3.02 11.23
C CYS A 145 12.54 2.97 11.09
N PRO A 146 13.26 2.24 11.96
CA PRO A 146 14.71 2.07 11.82
C PRO A 146 15.06 1.18 10.63
N THR A 147 16.33 1.15 10.24
CA THR A 147 16.82 0.23 9.21
C THR A 147 16.57 -1.23 9.61
N GLY A 148 16.00 -2.02 8.70
CA GLY A 148 15.65 -3.42 8.92
C GLY A 148 14.19 -3.60 9.37
N PRO A 149 13.91 -4.51 10.34
CA PRO A 149 12.54 -4.84 10.71
C PRO A 149 11.74 -3.64 11.24
N CYS A 150 10.63 -3.35 10.59
CA CYS A 150 9.56 -2.47 11.08
C CYS A 150 8.22 -3.21 10.92
N ILE A 151 7.23 -2.90 11.77
CA ILE A 151 5.96 -3.62 11.79
C ILE A 151 5.28 -3.58 10.41
N ASP A 152 4.93 -4.73 9.86
CA ASP A 152 4.26 -4.89 8.55
C ASP A 152 4.99 -4.19 7.39
N HIS A 153 6.31 -4.06 7.50
CA HIS A 153 7.19 -3.61 6.42
C HIS A 153 7.97 -4.79 5.84
N PRO A 154 8.41 -4.69 4.57
CA PRO A 154 9.38 -5.62 4.04
C PRO A 154 10.71 -5.48 4.80
N ASP A 155 11.29 -6.58 5.30
CA ASP A 155 12.60 -6.52 5.98
C ASP A 155 13.76 -6.11 5.05
N ASN A 156 13.58 -6.34 3.75
CA ASN A 156 14.53 -6.10 2.67
C ASN A 156 13.86 -5.51 1.43
N ILE A 157 14.62 -4.84 0.57
CA ILE A 157 14.08 -4.18 -0.62
C ILE A 157 15.12 -4.10 -1.75
N ASP A 158 14.64 -4.14 -2.99
CA ASP A 158 15.48 -3.91 -4.17
C ASP A 158 15.57 -2.42 -4.48
N LEU A 159 16.79 -1.87 -4.39
CA LEU A 159 17.14 -0.50 -4.75
C LEU A 159 18.00 -0.43 -6.03
N SER A 160 18.13 -1.53 -6.76
CA SER A 160 19.05 -1.65 -7.90
C SER A 160 18.76 -0.66 -9.03
N ARG A 161 17.52 -0.21 -9.19
CA ARG A 161 17.14 0.87 -10.12
C ARG A 161 17.69 2.23 -9.70
N LEU A 162 17.99 2.42 -8.43
CA LEU A 162 18.56 3.64 -7.88
C LEU A 162 20.10 3.62 -7.89
N ALA A 163 20.73 2.56 -8.40
CA ALA A 163 22.19 2.38 -8.44
C ALA A 163 22.96 3.61 -8.93
N GLY A 164 22.53 4.20 -10.05
CA GLY A 164 23.16 5.39 -10.61
C GLY A 164 23.05 6.62 -9.69
N ALA A 165 21.90 6.82 -9.06
CA ALA A 165 21.68 7.91 -8.11
C ALA A 165 22.45 7.72 -6.80
N LEU A 166 22.60 6.47 -6.36
CA LEU A 166 23.29 6.10 -5.12
C LEU A 166 24.81 5.92 -5.29
N GLY A 167 25.32 5.98 -6.53
CA GLY A 167 26.73 5.74 -6.82
C GLY A 167 27.21 4.34 -6.42
N LYS A 168 26.32 3.35 -6.45
CA LYS A 168 26.60 1.96 -6.03
C LYS A 168 26.31 0.98 -7.18
N PRO A 169 27.05 -0.13 -7.27
CA PRO A 169 26.73 -1.20 -8.22
C PRO A 169 25.32 -1.76 -7.99
N ALA A 170 24.55 -1.95 -9.07
CA ALA A 170 23.17 -2.41 -8.99
C ALA A 170 23.03 -3.80 -8.35
N ASP A 171 23.99 -4.69 -8.57
CA ASP A 171 24.06 -6.01 -7.95
C ASP A 171 24.20 -5.98 -6.42
N GLN A 172 24.80 -4.92 -5.87
CA GLN A 172 24.90 -4.72 -4.41
C GLN A 172 23.63 -4.15 -3.78
N LEU A 173 22.65 -3.77 -4.61
CA LEU A 173 21.41 -3.11 -4.20
C LEU A 173 20.17 -3.95 -4.43
N LYS A 174 20.31 -5.16 -4.99
CA LYS A 174 19.17 -6.03 -5.34
C LYS A 174 18.37 -6.50 -4.14
N ASP A 175 19.02 -6.67 -3.00
CA ASP A 175 18.40 -7.23 -1.81
C ASP A 175 19.12 -6.67 -0.57
N VAL A 176 18.74 -5.46 -0.19
CA VAL A 176 19.35 -4.74 0.95
C VAL A 176 18.36 -4.60 2.09
N PRO A 177 18.82 -4.50 3.35
CA PRO A 177 17.95 -4.17 4.46
C PRO A 177 17.15 -2.90 4.16
N LEU A 178 15.86 -2.90 4.51
CA LEU A 178 15.01 -1.73 4.33
C LEU A 178 15.66 -0.52 5.01
N PRO A 179 15.96 0.58 4.28
CA PRO A 179 16.55 1.77 4.89
C PRO A 179 15.61 2.37 5.94
N GLY A 180 16.16 2.91 7.03
CA GLY A 180 15.35 3.65 8.01
C GLY A 180 14.67 4.87 7.39
N HIS A 181 13.46 5.18 7.83
CA HIS A 181 12.61 6.20 7.22
C HIS A 181 11.48 6.69 8.13
N ASP A 182 10.90 7.82 7.74
CA ASP A 182 9.68 8.40 8.32
C ASP A 182 8.50 8.27 7.36
N HIS A 183 7.32 8.62 7.85
CA HIS A 183 6.08 8.55 7.10
C HIS A 183 5.32 9.89 7.08
N ILE A 184 4.88 10.28 5.89
CA ILE A 184 4.01 11.43 5.67
C ILE A 184 2.83 11.00 4.80
N ILE A 185 1.62 11.25 5.27
CA ILE A 185 0.38 11.01 4.51
C ILE A 185 -0.28 12.33 4.09
N ALA A 186 -1.04 12.27 2.99
CA ALA A 186 -1.75 13.43 2.44
C ALA A 186 -3.22 13.51 2.88
N ASP A 187 -3.80 12.39 3.28
CA ASP A 187 -5.18 12.22 3.74
C ASP A 187 -5.17 11.24 4.92
N ARG A 188 -6.29 11.12 5.64
CA ARG A 188 -6.49 10.14 6.71
C ARG A 188 -7.53 9.07 6.35
N ASN A 189 -8.19 9.21 5.21
CA ASN A 189 -9.33 8.45 4.72
C ASN A 189 -10.42 8.23 5.78
N MET A 190 -10.73 9.31 6.50
CA MET A 190 -11.65 9.30 7.63
C MET A 190 -11.28 8.24 8.69
N ASP A 191 -9.98 8.02 8.92
CA ASP A 191 -9.41 7.05 9.86
C ASP A 191 -9.78 5.58 9.55
N ARG A 192 -10.13 5.28 8.30
CA ARG A 192 -10.43 3.92 7.86
C ARG A 192 -9.16 3.20 7.37
N PRO A 193 -9.09 1.87 7.54
CA PRO A 193 -7.97 1.12 7.01
C PRO A 193 -8.04 1.03 5.48
N GLU A 194 -6.90 1.19 4.83
CA GLU A 194 -6.74 1.05 3.38
C GLU A 194 -5.33 0.58 3.03
N TRP A 195 -5.12 0.32 1.73
CA TRP A 195 -3.80 0.13 1.15
C TRP A 195 -3.20 1.48 0.73
N TRP A 196 -2.01 1.77 1.21
CA TRP A 196 -1.28 3.01 0.93
C TRP A 196 -0.14 2.73 -0.06
N PRO A 197 -0.21 3.15 -1.33
CA PRO A 197 0.91 3.06 -2.25
C PRO A 197 2.08 3.89 -1.74
N VAL A 198 3.24 3.26 -1.68
CA VAL A 198 4.46 3.85 -1.13
C VAL A 198 5.21 4.63 -2.20
N TYR A 199 5.61 5.85 -1.85
CA TYR A 199 6.52 6.68 -2.62
C TYR A 199 7.73 7.05 -1.77
N VAL A 200 8.91 6.66 -2.22
CA VAL A 200 10.17 6.96 -1.52
C VAL A 200 10.64 8.37 -1.87
N VAL A 201 11.09 9.12 -0.86
CA VAL A 201 11.73 10.42 -1.04
C VAL A 201 13.11 10.37 -0.43
N GLY A 202 14.16 10.29 -1.26
CA GLY A 202 15.53 10.31 -0.79
C GLY A 202 15.94 11.70 -0.32
N VAL A 203 16.62 11.79 0.83
CA VAL A 203 17.09 13.05 1.39
C VAL A 203 18.58 12.97 1.70
N THR A 204 19.42 13.69 0.96
CA THR A 204 20.88 13.70 1.14
C THR A 204 21.38 14.88 1.96
N ASN A 205 20.53 15.90 2.18
CA ASN A 205 20.88 17.09 2.95
C ASN A 205 20.30 17.00 4.38
N PRO A 206 21.15 16.96 5.42
CA PRO A 206 20.70 16.90 6.82
C PRO A 206 19.76 18.05 7.22
N GLU A 207 19.99 19.27 6.73
CA GLU A 207 19.16 20.42 7.09
C GLU A 207 17.76 20.33 6.47
N SER A 208 17.65 19.80 5.25
CA SER A 208 16.36 19.55 4.61
C SER A 208 15.59 18.43 5.31
N PHE A 209 16.28 17.37 5.77
CA PHE A 209 15.64 16.32 6.56
C PHE A 209 15.08 16.87 7.87
N LYS A 210 15.87 17.67 8.59
CA LYS A 210 15.44 18.35 9.82
C LYS A 210 14.26 19.29 9.59
N GLU A 211 14.21 19.94 8.43
CA GLU A 211 13.06 20.78 8.06
C GLU A 211 11.81 19.93 7.81
N ILE A 212 11.93 18.75 7.20
CA ILE A 212 10.84 17.78 7.06
C ILE A 212 10.36 17.30 8.43
N GLU A 213 11.27 16.89 9.32
CA GLU A 213 10.94 16.45 10.71
C GLU A 213 10.24 17.55 11.53
N LYS A 214 10.63 18.81 11.30
CA LYS A 214 10.01 19.97 11.94
C LYS A 214 8.63 20.29 11.33
N GLY A 215 8.52 20.19 10.01
CA GLY A 215 7.31 20.51 9.27
C GLY A 215 6.22 19.47 9.44
N LYS A 216 6.58 18.17 9.48
CA LYS A 216 5.65 17.03 9.63
C LYS A 216 4.46 17.10 8.65
N ASP A 217 4.69 17.62 7.45
CA ASP A 217 3.65 17.84 6.47
C ASP A 217 4.15 17.64 5.03
N LEU A 218 3.20 17.31 4.16
CA LEU A 218 3.47 17.08 2.74
C LEU A 218 3.86 18.37 2.01
N ALA A 219 3.42 19.53 2.48
CA ALA A 219 3.73 20.82 1.86
C ALA A 219 5.23 21.13 1.94
N THR A 220 5.85 20.88 3.09
CA THR A 220 7.28 21.02 3.35
C THR A 220 8.07 20.05 2.47
N LEU A 221 7.66 18.78 2.44
CA LEU A 221 8.29 17.76 1.61
C LEU A 221 8.26 18.16 0.12
N LYS A 222 7.09 18.55 -0.41
CA LYS A 222 6.92 18.98 -1.81
C LYS A 222 7.75 20.21 -2.14
N ARG A 223 7.76 21.22 -1.26
CA ARG A 223 8.55 22.43 -1.45
C ARG A 223 10.04 22.12 -1.56
N LEU A 224 10.56 21.23 -0.70
CA LEU A 224 11.95 20.83 -0.73
C LEU A 224 12.26 19.99 -1.98
N ALA A 225 11.42 19.02 -2.33
CA ALA A 225 11.59 18.20 -3.53
C ALA A 225 11.57 19.03 -4.84
N ALA A 226 10.91 20.19 -4.85
CA ALA A 226 10.90 21.12 -5.98
C ALA A 226 12.17 21.99 -6.09
N ASP A 227 12.96 22.12 -5.02
CA ASP A 227 14.22 22.86 -5.04
C ASP A 227 15.39 21.93 -5.40
N PRO A 228 16.05 22.09 -6.55
CA PRO A 228 17.15 21.22 -6.98
C PRO A 228 18.38 21.29 -6.05
N ASN A 229 18.47 22.29 -5.17
CA ASN A 229 19.58 22.45 -4.23
C ASN A 229 19.26 21.92 -2.82
N SER A 230 18.02 21.47 -2.58
CA SER A 230 17.63 20.95 -1.26
C SER A 230 18.27 19.61 -0.95
N GLY A 231 18.67 18.83 -1.96
CA GLY A 231 19.07 17.44 -1.76
C GLY A 231 17.91 16.51 -1.40
N VAL A 232 16.68 16.90 -1.72
CA VAL A 232 15.47 16.07 -1.61
C VAL A 232 15.04 15.64 -3.01
N THR A 233 14.85 14.34 -3.23
CA THR A 233 14.40 13.83 -4.53
C THR A 233 12.92 14.15 -4.76
N ALA A 234 12.49 14.13 -6.03
CA ALA A 234 11.07 13.91 -6.31
C ALA A 234 10.62 12.55 -5.75
N PRO A 235 9.31 12.35 -5.47
CA PRO A 235 8.79 11.05 -5.06
C PRO A 235 9.09 9.97 -6.10
N ILE A 236 9.76 8.90 -5.65
CA ILE A 236 10.16 7.75 -6.44
C ILE A 236 9.08 6.67 -6.25
N PRO A 237 8.45 6.18 -7.33
CA PRO A 237 7.43 5.16 -7.20
C PRO A 237 8.02 3.83 -6.74
N THR A 238 7.17 3.01 -6.14
CA THR A 238 7.49 1.63 -5.74
C THR A 238 6.39 0.69 -6.25
N ASN A 239 6.65 -0.61 -6.12
CA ASN A 239 5.62 -1.64 -6.23
C ASN A 239 4.99 -2.00 -4.88
N VAL A 240 5.25 -1.23 -3.82
CA VAL A 240 4.93 -1.55 -2.43
C VAL A 240 3.67 -0.82 -1.96
N PHE A 241 2.86 -1.52 -1.17
CA PHE A 241 1.72 -0.98 -0.44
C PHE A 241 1.79 -1.41 1.02
N LEU A 242 1.44 -0.50 1.92
CA LEU A 242 1.26 -0.79 3.34
C LEU A 242 -0.23 -0.76 3.70
N TRP A 243 -0.66 -1.60 4.65
CA TRP A 243 -2.03 -1.60 5.13
C TRP A 243 -2.11 -1.04 6.55
N PHE A 244 -2.71 0.13 6.70
CA PHE A 244 -2.99 0.70 8.01
C PHE A 244 -4.20 1.62 8.00
N GLN A 245 -4.75 1.84 9.19
CA GLN A 245 -5.62 2.97 9.48
C GLN A 245 -4.86 4.01 10.30
N THR A 246 -5.26 5.27 10.14
CA THR A 246 -4.73 6.35 10.96
C THR A 246 -5.49 6.41 12.30
N LEU A 247 -4.76 6.73 13.36
CA LEU A 247 -5.30 7.01 14.68
C LEU A 247 -4.87 8.43 15.08
N ALA A 248 -5.64 9.05 15.97
CA ALA A 248 -5.21 10.29 16.60
C ALA A 248 -3.81 10.12 17.23
N GLY A 249 -2.95 11.12 17.03
CA GLY A 249 -1.67 11.19 17.71
C GLY A 249 -1.84 11.47 19.21
N THR A 250 -0.72 11.43 19.94
CA THR A 250 -0.69 11.74 21.37
C THR A 250 -0.71 13.25 21.67
N ASP A 251 -1.08 14.11 20.72
CA ASP A 251 -1.12 15.54 20.94
C ASP A 251 -2.39 15.94 21.71
N ALA A 252 -2.21 16.77 22.74
CA ALA A 252 -3.26 17.17 23.70
C ALA A 252 -4.45 17.94 23.10
N SER A 253 -4.49 18.12 21.78
CA SER A 253 -5.53 18.85 21.06
C SER A 253 -6.69 17.98 20.56
N HIS A 254 -6.56 16.65 20.68
CA HIS A 254 -7.65 15.70 20.47
C HIS A 254 -7.89 14.93 21.77
N PRO A 255 -8.99 15.17 22.51
CA PRO A 255 -9.33 14.31 23.64
C PRO A 255 -9.47 12.89 23.10
N VAL A 256 -8.59 12.01 23.58
CA VAL A 256 -8.80 10.57 23.49
C VAL A 256 -10.21 10.34 23.99
N MET A 257 -11.14 9.97 23.11
CA MET A 257 -12.46 9.52 23.53
C MET A 257 -12.20 8.42 24.55
N PRO A 258 -12.63 8.56 25.81
CA PRO A 258 -12.31 7.59 26.83
C PRO A 258 -12.82 6.24 26.34
N ILE A 259 -11.88 5.34 26.07
CA ILE A 259 -12.18 3.94 25.88
C ILE A 259 -12.70 3.52 27.25
N GLY A 260 -14.03 3.45 27.39
CA GLY A 260 -14.68 3.10 28.65
C GLY A 260 -14.08 1.81 29.23
N PRO A 261 -14.18 1.60 30.56
CA PRO A 261 -13.57 0.44 31.20
C PRO A 261 -13.97 -0.83 30.46
N ILE A 262 -12.95 -1.59 30.05
CA ILE A 262 -13.10 -2.88 29.37
C ILE A 262 -13.79 -3.81 30.36
N ALA A 263 -15.11 -3.96 30.23
CA ALA A 263 -15.81 -5.07 30.86
C ALA A 263 -15.20 -6.35 30.28
N ALA A 264 -14.62 -7.19 31.14
CA ALA A 264 -14.27 -8.56 30.82
C ALA A 264 -15.57 -9.29 30.45
N GLY A 265 -15.95 -9.21 29.17
CA GLY A 265 -17.11 -9.88 28.64
C GLY A 265 -16.89 -11.38 28.74
N ALA A 266 -17.74 -12.04 29.52
CA ALA A 266 -17.82 -13.49 29.59
C ALA A 266 -17.91 -14.10 28.18
N GLY A 267 -17.23 -15.22 28.00
CA GLY A 267 -16.98 -15.88 26.72
C GLY A 267 -18.20 -15.96 25.80
N SER A 268 -17.96 -15.66 24.53
CA SER A 268 -18.89 -15.85 23.43
C SER A 268 -19.33 -17.33 23.34
N THR A 269 -20.63 -17.55 23.31
CA THR A 269 -21.30 -18.86 23.14
C THR A 269 -21.42 -19.28 21.66
N GLN A 270 -20.55 -18.79 20.78
CA GLN A 270 -20.54 -19.17 19.35
C GLN A 270 -20.07 -20.61 19.07
N GLY A 271 -19.94 -21.46 20.10
CA GLY A 271 -19.68 -22.90 19.97
C GLY A 271 -20.92 -23.81 19.90
N VAL A 272 -22.15 -23.30 19.97
CA VAL A 272 -23.35 -24.16 20.16
C VAL A 272 -24.28 -24.24 18.95
N GLN A 273 -24.03 -23.54 17.83
CA GLN A 273 -24.94 -23.57 16.68
C GLN A 273 -24.64 -24.65 15.60
N HIS A 274 -23.62 -25.50 15.79
CA HIS A 274 -23.33 -26.61 14.86
C HIS A 274 -23.59 -28.02 15.39
N ALA A 275 -24.19 -28.18 16.57
CA ALA A 275 -24.57 -29.50 17.11
C ALA A 275 -26.10 -29.77 17.15
N GLY A 276 -26.93 -28.90 16.57
CA GLY A 276 -28.38 -28.92 16.72
C GLY A 276 -29.22 -29.31 15.50
N LEU A 277 -28.64 -29.90 14.44
CA LEU A 277 -29.36 -30.22 13.19
C LEU A 277 -29.26 -31.70 12.76
N ILE A 278 -29.11 -32.62 13.72
CA ILE A 278 -29.34 -34.07 13.52
C ILE A 278 -30.16 -34.62 14.69
N ALA A 279 -31.38 -34.11 14.88
CA ALA A 279 -32.44 -34.77 15.64
C ALA A 279 -33.74 -33.97 15.50
N GLY A 280 -34.74 -34.50 14.79
CA GLY A 280 -36.08 -33.92 14.76
C GLY A 280 -36.68 -33.79 13.37
N GLY A 281 -36.95 -34.92 12.72
CA GLY A 281 -37.64 -34.96 11.44
C GLY A 281 -38.56 -36.18 11.33
N ALA A 282 -39.30 -36.48 12.40
CA ALA A 282 -40.35 -37.48 12.38
C ALA A 282 -41.66 -36.85 12.85
N SER A 283 -42.71 -37.08 12.06
CA SER A 283 -44.14 -36.90 12.38
C SER A 283 -44.76 -35.54 12.05
N ALA A 284 -45.39 -35.46 10.88
CA ALA A 284 -46.83 -35.22 10.71
C ALA A 284 -47.12 -34.34 9.48
N LEU A 285 -47.68 -34.96 8.42
CA LEU A 285 -48.93 -34.53 7.77
C LEU A 285 -49.27 -35.52 6.66
N ALA A 286 -50.14 -36.45 7.02
CA ALA A 286 -50.99 -37.16 6.07
C ALA A 286 -52.17 -36.25 5.72
N ALA A 287 -52.44 -36.11 4.41
CA ALA A 287 -53.75 -35.93 3.76
C ALA A 287 -53.68 -34.96 2.56
N ALA A 288 -53.36 -35.51 1.39
CA ALA A 288 -54.01 -35.14 0.12
C ALA A 288 -53.63 -36.20 -0.93
N ALA A 289 -54.48 -37.22 -1.04
CA ALA A 289 -54.46 -38.17 -2.14
C ALA A 289 -55.10 -37.53 -3.38
N GLY A 290 -54.49 -37.71 -4.56
CA GLY A 290 -55.19 -37.54 -5.83
C GLY A 290 -54.34 -37.02 -6.97
N THR A 291 -54.14 -37.88 -7.97
CA THR A 291 -53.76 -37.58 -9.36
C THR A 291 -52.29 -37.32 -9.69
N LEU A 292 -51.51 -38.38 -9.87
CA LEU A 292 -50.51 -38.41 -10.96
C LEU A 292 -50.19 -39.85 -11.41
N VAL A 293 -51.21 -40.51 -11.96
CA VAL A 293 -51.04 -41.68 -12.83
C VAL A 293 -51.62 -41.30 -14.18
N TRP A 294 -50.83 -40.64 -15.03
CA TRP A 294 -51.04 -40.75 -16.47
C TRP A 294 -49.73 -40.62 -17.25
N SER A 295 -49.18 -41.80 -17.54
CA SER A 295 -48.56 -42.15 -18.82
C SER A 295 -47.30 -41.39 -19.25
N ARG A 296 -46.18 -41.93 -18.78
CA ARG A 296 -45.08 -42.33 -19.68
C ARG A 296 -45.66 -43.18 -20.83
N ARG A 297 -45.97 -42.54 -21.96
CA ARG A 297 -46.06 -43.19 -23.28
C ARG A 297 -46.08 -42.10 -24.35
N ARG A 298 -44.89 -41.69 -24.82
CA ARG A 298 -44.62 -41.07 -26.14
C ARG A 298 -43.13 -40.72 -26.26
N ARG A 299 -42.28 -41.75 -26.27
CA ARG A 299 -40.91 -41.69 -26.81
C ARG A 299 -40.56 -43.04 -27.43
N SER A 300 -41.26 -43.38 -28.51
CA SER A 300 -40.77 -44.30 -29.56
C SER A 300 -41.81 -44.29 -30.67
N THR A 301 -41.61 -43.45 -31.68
CA THR A 301 -42.17 -43.50 -33.06
C THR A 301 -42.14 -42.08 -33.63
N SER A 302 -40.96 -41.60 -34.01
CA SER A 302 -40.80 -40.71 -35.17
C SER A 302 -39.32 -40.65 -35.57
N ALA A 303 -38.72 -41.84 -35.70
CA ALA A 303 -37.51 -42.08 -36.46
C ALA A 303 -37.94 -42.82 -37.74
N ALA A 304 -38.76 -42.15 -38.56
CA ALA A 304 -39.23 -42.66 -39.84
C ALA A 304 -39.90 -41.53 -40.67
N SER A 305 -39.24 -40.39 -40.85
CA SER A 305 -39.59 -39.40 -41.89
C SER A 305 -38.58 -38.24 -41.90
N ARG A 306 -37.32 -38.52 -42.25
CA ARG A 306 -36.38 -37.52 -42.78
C ARG A 306 -35.22 -38.22 -43.48
N ALA A 307 -35.60 -39.02 -44.48
CA ALA A 307 -34.72 -39.56 -45.51
C ALA A 307 -35.47 -39.38 -46.84
N ALA A 308 -35.45 -38.14 -47.34
CA ALA A 308 -35.74 -37.75 -48.72
C ALA A 308 -35.61 -36.22 -48.81
N ALA A 309 -35.08 -35.72 -49.92
CA ALA A 309 -34.86 -34.31 -50.28
C ALA A 309 -33.53 -33.66 -49.81
N THR A 310 -32.42 -34.33 -50.08
CA THR A 310 -31.18 -33.66 -50.53
C THR A 310 -30.78 -34.28 -51.87
N ALA A 311 -31.40 -33.80 -52.95
CA ALA A 311 -30.95 -34.02 -54.32
C ALA A 311 -31.65 -32.98 -55.21
N THR A 312 -30.97 -31.89 -55.52
CA THR A 312 -30.89 -31.25 -56.84
C THR A 312 -30.11 -29.94 -56.69
N ALA A 313 -28.86 -29.99 -57.10
CA ALA A 313 -28.15 -28.84 -57.67
C ALA A 313 -27.97 -29.15 -59.18
N GLU A 314 -27.88 -28.08 -59.97
CA GLU A 314 -27.43 -28.01 -61.38
C GLU A 314 -28.48 -28.14 -62.50
N ASN A 315 -28.49 -27.06 -63.31
CA ASN A 315 -29.23 -26.71 -64.54
C ASN A 315 -30.67 -26.22 -64.43
#